data_AF-F9RQD9-F1
#
_entry.id   AF-F9RQD9-F1
#
_cell.length_a   1.000
_cell.length_b   1.000
_cell.length_c   1.000
_cell.angle_alpha   90.00
_cell.angle_beta   90.00
_cell.angle_gamma   90.00
#
_symmetry.space_group_name_H-M   'P 1'
#
loop_
_entity.id
_entity.type
_entity.pdbx_description
1 polymer ?
#
loop_
_entity_poly.entity_id
_entity_poly.type
_entity_poly.pdbx_seq_one_letter_code
_entity_poly.pdbx_strand_id
1 'polypeptide(L)'
;MSDIASFMLGEKADSLGRHIGQFLAYNHFWLEHDHKYIQVLFPIDQGTKFNRHAPLVTAADRALFSSDPRLPAAHLNVLDLMLPFWGLTRDGEQIKSDLPFSANNHV
;
A
#
# COMPACT_ATOMS: atom_id res chain seq x y z
N MET A 1 -10.07 -17.05 -3.23
CA MET A 1 -9.28 -15.81 -3.29
C MET A 1 -8.44 -15.73 -2.03
N SER A 2 -7.22 -15.18 -2.06
CA SER A 2 -6.42 -15.04 -0.83
C SER A 2 -6.89 -13.87 0.01
N ASP A 3 -6.50 -13.84 1.30
CA ASP A 3 -6.87 -12.75 2.21
C ASP A 3 -6.33 -11.40 1.76
N ILE A 4 -5.08 -11.36 1.27
CA ILE A 4 -4.46 -10.15 0.70
C ILE A 4 -5.26 -9.67 -0.51
N ALA A 5 -5.58 -10.58 -1.44
CA ALA A 5 -6.33 -10.21 -2.64
C ALA A 5 -7.75 -9.71 -2.32
N SER A 6 -8.45 -10.39 -1.41
CA SER A 6 -9.80 -10.01 -0.99
C SER A 6 -9.80 -8.65 -0.29
N PHE A 7 -8.78 -8.36 0.51
CA PHE A 7 -8.59 -7.04 1.12
C PHE A 7 -8.30 -5.95 0.08
N MET A 8 -7.38 -6.22 -0.86
CA MET A 8 -7.00 -5.26 -1.90
C MET A 8 -8.16 -4.90 -2.84
N LEU A 9 -9.08 -5.84 -3.08
CA LEU A 9 -10.30 -5.58 -3.86
C LEU A 9 -11.45 -4.99 -3.03
N GLY A 10 -11.26 -4.78 -1.72
CA GLY A 10 -12.27 -4.23 -0.83
C GLY A 10 -13.36 -5.22 -0.40
N GLU A 11 -13.22 -6.50 -0.73
CA GLU A 11 -14.16 -7.57 -0.41
C GLU A 11 -14.07 -8.01 1.06
N LYS A 12 -12.89 -7.85 1.67
CA LYS A 12 -12.60 -8.23 3.06
C LYS A 12 -11.90 -7.08 3.80
N ALA A 13 -12.13 -7.00 5.11
CA ALA A 13 -11.33 -6.16 6.00
C ALA A 13 -9.98 -6.81 6.35
N ASP A 14 -9.04 -6.01 6.83
CA ASP A 14 -7.79 -6.49 7.43
C ASP A 14 -8.06 -7.18 8.80
N SER A 15 -7.02 -7.69 9.44
CA SER A 15 -7.14 -8.37 10.74
C SER A 15 -7.64 -7.48 11.89
N LEU A 16 -7.65 -6.15 11.70
CA LEU A 16 -8.17 -5.18 12.67
C LEU A 16 -9.56 -4.66 12.29
N GLY A 17 -10.20 -5.23 11.26
CA GLY A 17 -11.53 -4.84 10.81
C GLY A 17 -11.56 -3.58 9.94
N ARG A 18 -10.41 -3.15 9.41
CA ARG A 18 -10.31 -1.97 8.54
C ARG A 18 -10.41 -2.36 7.07
N HIS A 19 -11.21 -1.65 6.30
CA HIS A 19 -11.33 -1.84 4.84
C HIS A 19 -10.33 -0.95 4.08
N ILE A 20 -9.93 -1.38 2.87
CA ILE A 20 -9.03 -0.60 2.00
C ILE A 20 -9.52 0.84 1.76
N GLY A 21 -10.84 1.02 1.64
CA GLY A 21 -11.45 2.35 1.47
C GLY A 21 -11.19 3.32 2.63
N GLN A 22 -10.96 2.82 3.84
CA GLN A 22 -10.57 3.67 4.97
C GLN A 22 -9.14 4.18 4.81
N PHE A 23 -8.22 3.34 4.33
CA PHE A 23 -6.84 3.75 4.05
C PHE A 23 -6.77 4.72 2.88
N LEU A 24 -7.54 4.49 1.82
CA LEU A 24 -7.64 5.40 0.67
C LEU A 24 -8.22 6.79 1.02
N ALA A 25 -8.84 6.93 2.20
CA ALA A 25 -9.31 8.20 2.73
C ALA A 25 -8.32 8.88 3.67
N TYR A 26 -7.10 8.34 3.85
CA TYR A 26 -6.09 8.95 4.71
C TYR A 26 -5.62 10.28 4.15
N ASN A 27 -5.46 11.26 5.03
CA ASN A 27 -4.78 12.50 4.75
C ASN A 27 -3.32 12.42 5.22
N HIS A 28 -2.53 13.46 4.96
CA HIS A 28 -1.12 13.51 5.33
C HIS A 28 -0.88 13.25 6.83
N PHE A 29 -1.77 13.73 7.71
CA PHE A 29 -1.68 13.48 9.15
C PHE A 29 -1.73 11.97 9.47
N TRP A 30 -2.67 11.22 8.88
CA TRP A 30 -2.77 9.78 9.11
C TRP A 30 -1.61 9.00 8.50
N LEU A 31 -1.09 9.46 7.35
CA LEU A 31 0.07 8.84 6.71
C LEU A 31 1.32 8.94 7.58
N GLU A 32 1.50 10.02 8.33
CA GLU A 32 2.61 10.25 9.27
C GLU A 32 2.37 9.61 10.66
N HIS A 33 1.12 9.53 11.12
CA HIS A 33 0.83 9.16 12.51
C HIS A 33 1.07 7.68 12.86
N ASP A 34 0.70 6.74 11.98
CA ASP A 34 0.84 5.30 12.24
C ASP A 34 1.34 4.54 11.01
N HIS A 35 2.62 4.19 10.95
CA HIS A 35 3.21 3.51 9.78
C HIS A 35 2.87 2.02 9.67
N LYS A 36 2.10 1.41 10.59
CA LYS A 36 1.76 -0.01 10.52
C LYS A 36 0.93 -0.36 9.29
N TYR A 37 0.16 0.60 8.75
CA TYR A 37 -0.64 0.38 7.54
C TYR A 37 0.24 -0.01 6.34
N ILE A 38 1.49 0.45 6.29
CA ILE A 38 2.39 0.19 5.14
C ILE A 38 2.54 -1.31 4.92
N GLN A 39 2.71 -2.09 6.00
CA GLN A 39 2.86 -3.55 5.87
C GLN A 39 1.52 -4.26 5.60
N VAL A 40 0.38 -3.61 5.83
CA VAL A 40 -0.94 -4.15 5.46
C VAL A 40 -1.18 -3.93 3.96
N LEU A 41 -0.81 -2.76 3.44
CA LEU A 41 -0.98 -2.36 2.05
C LEU A 41 0.11 -2.93 1.13
N PHE A 42 1.32 -3.12 1.65
CA PHE A 42 2.49 -3.66 0.97
C PHE A 42 3.11 -4.77 1.83
N PRO A 43 2.41 -5.92 1.98
CA PRO A 43 2.92 -7.03 2.77
C PRO A 43 4.18 -7.62 2.14
N ILE A 44 5.02 -8.22 2.98
CA ILE A 44 6.26 -8.89 2.57
C ILE A 44 6.19 -10.38 2.94
N ASP A 45 7.12 -11.18 2.44
CA ASP A 45 7.19 -12.63 2.70
C ASP A 45 7.90 -12.98 4.01
N GLN A 46 8.39 -11.98 4.75
CA GLN A 46 9.04 -12.13 6.05
C GLN A 46 8.24 -11.43 7.15
N GLY A 47 7.87 -12.17 8.19
CA GLY A 47 7.24 -11.58 9.37
C GLY A 47 8.17 -10.61 10.07
N THR A 48 7.67 -9.42 10.40
CA THR A 48 8.41 -8.44 11.19
C THR A 48 7.94 -8.46 12.64
N LYS A 49 8.81 -8.06 13.57
CA LYS A 49 8.41 -7.78 14.95
C LYS A 49 7.51 -6.53 15.06
N PHE A 50 7.49 -5.69 14.02
CA PHE A 50 6.88 -4.36 14.02
C PHE A 50 5.38 -4.39 13.69
N ASN A 51 4.92 -5.31 12.84
CA ASN A 51 3.49 -5.51 12.58
C ASN A 51 3.12 -6.99 12.47
N ARG A 52 2.70 -7.59 13.60
CA ARG A 52 2.23 -8.99 13.66
C ARG A 52 0.86 -9.19 13.02
N HIS A 53 0.15 -8.11 12.71
CA HIS A 53 -1.18 -8.10 12.10
C HIS A 53 -1.11 -7.96 10.58
N ALA A 54 0.06 -7.65 10.02
CA ALA A 54 0.25 -7.65 8.58
C ALA A 54 0.19 -9.09 8.04
N PRO A 55 -0.52 -9.33 6.93
CA PRO A 55 -0.48 -10.62 6.27
C PRO A 55 0.91 -10.88 5.69
N LEU A 56 1.28 -12.16 5.55
CA LEU A 56 2.53 -12.58 4.90
C LEU A 56 2.25 -12.98 3.47
N VAL A 57 3.09 -12.50 2.55
CA VAL A 57 2.98 -12.85 1.13
C VAL A 57 3.46 -14.28 0.91
N THR A 58 2.61 -15.10 0.31
CA THR A 58 2.96 -16.45 -0.15
C THR A 58 3.24 -16.47 -1.66
N ALA A 59 3.81 -17.57 -2.15
CA ALA A 59 3.97 -17.80 -3.59
C ALA A 59 2.61 -17.82 -4.33
N ALA A 60 1.55 -18.30 -3.67
CA ALA A 60 0.19 -18.32 -4.23
C ALA A 60 -0.37 -16.90 -4.38
N ASP A 61 -0.10 -16.01 -3.43
CA ASP A 61 -0.48 -14.59 -3.54
C ASP A 61 0.20 -13.93 -4.74
N ARG A 62 1.51 -14.17 -4.92
CA ARG A 62 2.25 -13.64 -6.08
C ARG A 62 1.65 -14.10 -7.40
N ALA A 63 1.33 -15.40 -7.52
CA ALA A 63 0.69 -15.95 -8.72
C ALA A 63 -0.70 -15.34 -8.96
N LEU A 64 -1.47 -15.12 -7.90
CA LEU A 64 -2.79 -14.49 -7.99
C LEU A 64 -2.69 -13.02 -8.47
N PHE A 65 -1.75 -12.25 -7.94
CA PHE A 65 -1.52 -10.86 -8.36
C PHE A 65 -1.07 -10.76 -9.82
N SER A 66 -0.27 -11.72 -10.30
CA SER A 66 0.15 -11.76 -11.70
C SER A 66 -0.96 -12.20 -12.67
N SER A 67 -2.02 -12.84 -12.18
CA SER A 67 -3.09 -13.39 -13.03
C SER A 67 -4.36 -12.54 -13.06
N ASP A 68 -4.55 -11.64 -12.08
CA ASP A 68 -5.70 -10.75 -12.02
C ASP A 68 -5.25 -9.27 -12.08
N PRO A 69 -5.46 -8.57 -13.21
CA PRO A 69 -4.98 -7.20 -13.40
C PRO A 69 -5.63 -6.17 -12.45
N ARG A 70 -6.73 -6.53 -11.79
CA ARG A 70 -7.38 -5.68 -10.78
C ARG A 70 -6.52 -5.53 -9.54
N LEU A 71 -5.72 -6.54 -9.20
CA LEU A 71 -4.89 -6.55 -8.00
C LEU A 71 -3.68 -5.60 -8.10
N PRO A 72 -2.88 -5.60 -9.19
CA PRO A 72 -1.89 -4.55 -9.43
C PRO A 72 -2.51 -3.16 -9.49
N ALA A 73 -3.66 -2.98 -10.14
CA ALA A 73 -4.35 -1.70 -10.19
C ALA A 73 -4.73 -1.19 -8.79
N ALA A 74 -5.22 -2.08 -7.91
CA ALA A 74 -5.52 -1.73 -6.53
C ALA A 74 -4.26 -1.33 -5.74
N HIS A 75 -3.12 -2.02 -5.91
CA HIS A 75 -1.85 -1.60 -5.31
C HIS A 75 -1.40 -0.22 -5.81
N LEU A 76 -1.54 0.05 -7.10
CA LEU A 76 -1.16 1.34 -7.68
C LEU A 76 -2.02 2.49 -7.12
N ASN A 77 -3.31 2.29 -6.89
CA ASN A 77 -4.16 3.29 -6.25
C ASN A 77 -3.68 3.65 -4.84
N VAL A 78 -3.22 2.66 -4.08
CA VAL A 78 -2.67 2.90 -2.74
C VAL A 78 -1.31 3.58 -2.81
N LEU A 79 -0.48 3.24 -3.80
CA LEU A 79 0.78 3.95 -4.04
C LEU A 79 0.52 5.42 -4.37
N ASP A 80 -0.47 5.71 -5.23
CA ASP A 80 -0.85 7.07 -5.63
C ASP A 80 -1.36 7.93 -4.47
N LEU A 81 -1.97 7.32 -3.46
CA LEU A 81 -2.33 8.01 -2.22
C LEU A 81 -1.08 8.49 -1.46
N MET A 82 -0.02 7.68 -1.43
CA MET A 82 1.17 7.93 -0.63
C MET A 82 2.15 8.89 -1.30
N LEU A 83 2.26 8.86 -2.62
CA LEU A 83 3.27 9.64 -3.36
C LEU A 83 3.19 11.16 -3.08
N PRO A 84 2.01 11.81 -3.08
CA PRO A 84 1.91 13.24 -2.81
C PRO A 84 2.42 13.64 -1.42
N PHE A 85 2.30 12.76 -0.42
CA PHE A 85 2.85 12.99 0.91
C PHE A 85 4.38 13.16 0.89
N TRP A 86 5.07 12.47 -0.03
CA TRP A 86 6.52 12.58 -0.23
C TRP A 86 6.93 13.63 -1.27
N GLY A 87 5.97 14.42 -1.80
CA GLY A 87 6.21 15.36 -2.89
C GLY A 87 6.50 14.65 -4.23
N LEU A 88 5.97 13.44 -4.40
CA LEU A 88 6.13 12.63 -5.59
C LEU A 88 4.80 12.47 -6.32
N THR A 89 4.88 12.18 -7.62
CA THR A 89 3.74 11.85 -8.47
C THR A 89 4.07 10.63 -9.34
N ARG A 90 3.02 9.93 -9.82
CA ARG A 90 3.19 8.82 -10.77
C ARG A 90 2.62 9.19 -12.13
N ASP A 91 3.41 8.94 -13.17
CA ASP A 91 3.03 9.10 -14.57
C ASP A 91 3.28 7.77 -15.30
N GLY A 92 2.21 6.99 -15.48
CA GLY A 92 2.30 5.61 -15.96
C GLY A 92 3.16 4.74 -15.03
N GLU A 93 4.30 4.28 -15.54
CA GLU A 93 5.28 3.46 -14.81
C GLU A 93 6.42 4.30 -14.19
N GLN A 94 6.43 5.61 -14.39
CA GLN A 94 7.46 6.50 -13.86
C GLN A 94 6.99 7.18 -12.57
N ILE A 95 7.84 7.19 -11.55
CA ILE A 95 7.68 8.06 -10.38
C ILE A 95 8.53 9.30 -10.61
N LYS A 96 7.90 10.47 -10.48
CA LYS A 96 8.51 11.77 -10.70
C LYS A 96 8.45 12.57 -9.41
N SER A 97 9.36 13.54 -9.30
CA SER A 97 9.33 14.55 -8.27
C SER A 97 9.04 15.89 -8.93
N ASP A 98 8.11 16.65 -8.37
CA ASP A 98 7.84 18.02 -8.82
C ASP A 98 8.92 19.00 -8.33
N LEU A 99 9.72 18.58 -7.35
CA LEU A 99 10.83 19.33 -6.79
C LEU A 99 12.16 18.63 -7.04
N PRO A 100 13.28 19.36 -7.14
CA PRO A 100 14.60 18.73 -7.11
C PRO A 100 14.79 17.96 -5.81
N PHE A 101 15.27 16.71 -5.91
CA PHE A 101 15.60 15.90 -4.74
C PHE A 101 16.59 16.65 -3.84
N SER A 102 16.10 17.03 -2.67
CA SER A 102 16.83 17.79 -1.66
C SER A 102 16.27 17.41 -0.29
N ALA A 103 17.15 17.24 0.68
CA ALA A 103 16.77 16.99 2.07
C ALA A 103 15.90 18.11 2.67
N ASN A 104 15.86 19.30 2.05
CA ASN A 104 15.00 20.40 2.50
C ASN A 104 13.57 20.33 1.93
N ASN A 105 13.38 19.59 0.84
CA ASN A 105 12.12 19.56 0.07
C ASN A 105 11.41 18.20 0.16
N HIS A 106 12.10 17.15 0.59
CA HIS A 106 11.58 15.80 0.76
C HIS A 106 12.00 15.29 2.14
N VAL A 107 11.12 15.45 3.13
CA VAL A 107 11.18 14.82 4.46
C VAL A 107 9.77 14.37 4.81
#